data_AF-A0A9P6Y7I9-F1
#
_entry.id   AF-A0A9P6Y7I9-F1
#
_cell.length_a   1.000
_cell.length_b   1.000
_cell.length_c   1.000
_cell.angle_alpha   90.00
_cell.angle_beta   90.00
_cell.angle_gamma   90.00
#
_symmetry.space_group_name_H-M   'P 1'
#
loop_
_entity.id
_entity.type
_entity.pdbx_description
1 polymer ?
#
loop_
_entity_poly.entity_id
_entity_poly.type
_entity_poly.pdbx_seq_one_letter_code
_entity_poly.pdbx_strand_id
1 'polypeptide(L)'
;MASVNAGVVSLASVKDGQTFTLGVSAATPPTGATAATIAGLGLTETSTNGGLLTGAASHFVKDLNVTTAEGAQKALSIVAKALESVNSVRADLGAIQNRFESTVANLNNTINNLSAARSRIEDADYATEVSNMTKAQILQQAGTSVLAQANQVPQTVLSLLR
;
A
#
# COMPACT_ATOMS: atom_id res chain seq x y z
N MET A 1 -2.54 -49.90 -6.22
CA MET A 1 -3.52 -50.25 -7.27
C MET A 1 -4.80 -49.48 -6.99
N ALA A 2 -5.39 -48.81 -7.98
CA ALA A 2 -6.67 -48.13 -7.81
C ALA A 2 -7.80 -49.15 -7.96
N SER A 3 -8.75 -49.17 -7.02
CA SER A 3 -9.97 -49.97 -7.13
C SER A 3 -11.19 -49.07 -7.00
N VAL A 4 -12.24 -49.41 -7.73
CA VAL A 4 -13.52 -48.69 -7.70
C VAL A 4 -14.58 -49.66 -7.17
N ASN A 5 -15.19 -49.32 -6.04
CA ASN A 5 -16.31 -50.08 -5.48
C ASN A 5 -17.38 -49.11 -4.97
N ALA A 6 -18.63 -49.31 -5.39
CA ALA A 6 -19.77 -48.47 -5.01
C ALA A 6 -19.55 -46.94 -5.14
N GLY A 7 -18.86 -46.49 -6.20
CA GLY A 7 -18.59 -45.07 -6.45
C GLY A 7 -17.44 -44.47 -5.62
N VAL A 8 -16.80 -45.25 -4.75
CA VAL A 8 -15.61 -44.85 -4.00
C VAL A 8 -14.37 -45.24 -4.81
N VAL A 9 -13.54 -44.25 -5.15
CA VAL A 9 -12.22 -44.47 -5.76
C VAL A 9 -11.21 -44.54 -4.63
N SER A 10 -10.62 -45.72 -4.44
CA SER A 10 -9.59 -45.93 -3.42
C SER A 10 -8.22 -46.10 -4.08
N LEU A 11 -7.29 -45.18 -3.78
CA LEU A 11 -5.89 -45.29 -4.17
C LEU A 11 -5.08 -45.81 -2.99
N ALA A 12 -4.56 -47.03 -3.11
CA ALA A 12 -3.64 -47.57 -2.11
C ALA A 12 -2.30 -46.78 -2.14
N SER A 13 -1.92 -46.19 -1.01
CA SER A 13 -0.60 -45.57 -0.80
C SER A 13 0.51 -46.61 -0.85
N VAL A 14 1.69 -46.21 -1.33
CA VAL A 14 2.91 -47.06 -1.37
C VAL A 14 3.54 -47.22 0.03
N LYS A 15 3.13 -46.41 1.01
CA LYS A 15 3.47 -46.59 2.43
C LYS A 15 2.29 -47.25 3.14
N ASP A 16 2.55 -48.39 3.78
CA ASP A 16 1.56 -49.11 4.58
C ASP A 16 0.87 -48.17 5.59
N GLY A 17 -0.47 -48.25 5.63
CA GLY A 17 -1.28 -47.60 6.67
C GLY A 17 -1.93 -46.25 6.34
N GLN A 18 -1.75 -45.69 5.14
CA GLN A 18 -2.39 -44.41 4.73
C GLN A 18 -3.16 -44.56 3.42
N THR A 19 -4.35 -45.14 3.43
CA THR A 19 -5.18 -45.27 2.22
C THR A 19 -5.81 -43.91 1.87
N PHE A 20 -5.53 -43.37 0.68
CA PHE A 20 -6.22 -42.17 0.21
C PHE A 20 -7.54 -42.59 -0.43
N THR A 21 -8.63 -42.43 0.33
CA THR A 21 -9.99 -42.77 -0.11
C THR A 21 -10.78 -41.51 -0.37
N LEU A 22 -11.19 -41.26 -1.62
CA LEU A 22 -12.20 -40.25 -1.93
C LEU A 22 -13.54 -40.96 -2.07
N GLY A 23 -14.41 -40.78 -1.08
CA GLY A 23 -15.78 -41.27 -1.10
C GLY A 23 -16.72 -40.20 -1.64
N VAL A 24 -17.26 -40.40 -2.83
CA VAL A 24 -18.41 -39.63 -3.34
C VAL A 24 -19.64 -40.54 -3.30
N SER A 25 -20.16 -40.76 -2.09
CA SER A 25 -21.38 -41.53 -1.87
C SER A 25 -22.36 -40.75 -1.00
N ALA A 26 -23.65 -40.82 -1.33
CA ALA A 26 -24.74 -40.35 -0.47
C ALA A 26 -24.94 -41.21 0.80
N ALA A 27 -24.18 -42.30 0.94
CA ALA A 27 -24.14 -43.15 2.12
C ALA A 27 -22.89 -42.87 2.97
N THR A 28 -23.04 -43.07 4.28
CA THR A 28 -22.07 -42.77 5.35
C THR A 28 -20.64 -43.09 4.92
N PRO A 29 -19.70 -42.12 5.00
CA PRO A 29 -18.32 -42.33 4.57
C PRO A 29 -17.70 -43.51 5.34
N PRO A 30 -16.88 -44.35 4.69
CA PRO A 30 -16.19 -45.43 5.38
C PRO A 30 -15.31 -44.86 6.52
N THR A 31 -15.25 -45.59 7.63
CA THR A 31 -14.52 -45.20 8.83
C THR A 31 -13.06 -44.90 8.48
N GLY A 32 -12.65 -43.63 8.62
CA GLY A 32 -11.29 -43.16 8.30
C GLY A 32 -11.19 -42.19 7.12
N ALA A 33 -12.28 -41.91 6.39
CA ALA A 33 -12.28 -40.88 5.36
C ALA A 33 -12.53 -39.47 5.94
N THR A 34 -11.69 -38.49 5.61
CA THR A 34 -12.01 -37.06 5.79
C THR A 34 -13.20 -36.70 4.90
N ALA A 35 -14.32 -36.32 5.51
CA ALA A 35 -15.51 -35.87 4.80
C ALA A 35 -15.25 -34.52 4.11
N ALA A 36 -14.94 -34.54 2.81
CA ALA A 36 -15.05 -33.37 1.96
C ALA A 36 -16.46 -33.34 1.37
N THR A 37 -17.21 -32.26 1.61
CA THR A 37 -18.49 -32.08 0.92
C THR A 37 -18.23 -31.85 -0.57
N ILE A 38 -19.10 -32.37 -1.43
CA ILE A 38 -18.98 -32.21 -2.90
C ILE A 38 -18.86 -30.72 -3.28
N ALA A 39 -19.60 -29.86 -2.57
CA ALA A 39 -19.53 -28.40 -2.71
C ALA A 39 -18.16 -27.80 -2.30
N GLY A 40 -17.49 -28.33 -1.29
CA GLY A 40 -16.15 -27.90 -0.87
C GLY A 40 -15.06 -28.19 -1.90
N LEU A 41 -15.34 -29.08 -2.85
CA LEU A 41 -14.46 -29.46 -3.96
C LEU A 41 -14.80 -28.72 -5.28
N GLY A 42 -15.77 -27.79 -5.26
CA GLY A 42 -16.17 -27.04 -6.46
C GLY A 42 -16.88 -27.89 -7.52
N LEU A 43 -17.49 -29.00 -7.11
CA LEU A 43 -18.21 -29.94 -7.96
C LEU A 43 -19.70 -29.88 -7.65
N THR A 44 -20.56 -30.10 -8.65
CA THR A 44 -22.02 -30.17 -8.45
C THR A 44 -22.51 -31.56 -8.84
N GLU A 45 -23.28 -32.19 -7.96
CA GLU A 45 -23.96 -33.45 -8.24
C GLU A 45 -25.24 -33.16 -9.03
N THR A 46 -25.33 -33.66 -10.27
CA THR A 46 -26.50 -33.42 -11.15
C THR A 46 -27.64 -34.42 -10.89
N SER A 47 -27.44 -35.45 -10.06
CA SER A 47 -28.48 -36.42 -9.71
C SER A 47 -28.13 -37.16 -8.41
N THR A 48 -29.11 -37.34 -7.53
CA THR A 48 -29.01 -37.96 -6.19
C THR A 48 -28.60 -39.43 -6.17
N ASN A 49 -28.38 -40.07 -7.32
CA ASN A 49 -28.11 -41.50 -7.43
C ASN A 49 -27.08 -41.81 -8.53
N GLY A 50 -25.84 -41.35 -8.37
CA GLY A 50 -24.71 -41.78 -9.21
C GLY A 50 -24.61 -41.09 -10.57
N GLY A 51 -25.10 -39.84 -10.66
CA GLY A 51 -24.92 -39.00 -11.85
C GLY A 51 -23.48 -38.53 -12.04
N LEU A 52 -23.13 -38.17 -13.29
CA LEU A 52 -21.86 -37.54 -13.64
C LEU A 52 -21.64 -36.29 -12.79
N LEU A 53 -20.52 -36.24 -12.06
CA LEU A 53 -20.11 -35.05 -11.34
C LEU A 53 -19.54 -34.05 -12.34
N THR A 54 -20.15 -32.88 -12.43
CA THR A 54 -19.70 -31.81 -13.34
C THR A 54 -19.04 -30.69 -12.54
N GLY A 55 -18.10 -29.98 -13.15
CA GLY A 55 -17.56 -28.73 -12.59
C GLY A 55 -18.68 -27.76 -12.23
N ALA A 56 -18.55 -27.04 -11.12
CA ALA A 56 -19.53 -26.02 -10.74
C ALA A 56 -19.74 -25.05 -11.91
N ALA A 57 -20.99 -24.94 -12.38
CA ALA A 57 -21.32 -24.04 -13.47
C ALA A 57 -21.05 -22.59 -13.02
N SER A 58 -20.14 -21.90 -13.73
CA SER A 58 -19.96 -20.47 -13.56
C SER A 58 -21.20 -19.75 -14.06
N HIS A 59 -22.03 -19.29 -13.15
CA HIS A 59 -23.20 -18.46 -13.47
C HIS A 59 -22.77 -17.00 -13.54
N PHE A 60 -22.69 -16.47 -14.77
CA PHE A 60 -22.40 -15.06 -14.98
C PHE A 60 -23.69 -14.23 -14.91
N VAL A 61 -23.56 -12.93 -14.60
CA VAL A 61 -24.69 -11.98 -14.57
C VAL A 61 -25.47 -11.99 -15.89
N LYS A 62 -24.79 -12.23 -17.03
CA LYS A 62 -25.42 -12.33 -18.35
C LYS A 62 -26.32 -13.56 -18.55
N ASP A 63 -26.17 -14.59 -17.72
CA ASP A 63 -26.89 -15.88 -17.84
C ASP A 63 -28.02 -16.00 -16.80
N LEU A 64 -28.31 -14.92 -16.06
CA LEU A 64 -29.38 -14.87 -15.07
C LEU A 64 -30.75 -14.84 -15.75
N ASN A 65 -31.62 -15.79 -15.37
CA ASN A 65 -33.03 -15.74 -15.71
C ASN A 65 -33.86 -15.59 -14.42
N VAL A 66 -34.67 -14.53 -14.33
CA VAL A 66 -35.48 -14.18 -13.14
C VAL A 66 -36.94 -14.64 -13.29
N THR A 67 -37.31 -15.26 -14.41
CA THR A 67 -38.70 -15.69 -14.66
C THR A 67 -39.12 -16.89 -13.80
N THR A 68 -38.18 -17.57 -13.13
CA THR A 68 -38.44 -18.66 -12.18
C THR A 68 -37.99 -18.29 -10.78
N ALA A 69 -38.65 -18.83 -9.75
CA ALA A 69 -38.30 -18.56 -8.35
C ALA A 69 -36.86 -18.99 -8.01
N GLU A 70 -36.39 -20.12 -8.55
CA GLU A 70 -35.03 -20.60 -8.37
C GLU A 70 -34.01 -19.68 -9.08
N GLY A 71 -34.32 -19.24 -10.30
CA GLY A 71 -33.49 -18.32 -11.06
C GLY A 71 -33.35 -16.95 -10.39
N ALA A 72 -34.44 -16.45 -9.79
CA ALA A 72 -34.43 -15.23 -8.99
C ALA A 72 -33.55 -15.34 -7.73
N GLN A 73 -33.57 -16.48 -7.04
CA GLN A 73 -32.70 -16.71 -5.87
C GLN A 73 -31.21 -16.78 -6.26
N LYS A 74 -30.89 -17.48 -7.36
CA LYS A 74 -29.54 -17.51 -7.93
C LYS A 74 -29.08 -16.12 -8.34
N ALA A 75 -29.97 -15.34 -8.97
CA ALA A 75 -29.69 -13.97 -9.37
C ALA A 75 -29.27 -13.10 -8.17
N LEU A 76 -30.03 -13.19 -7.08
CA LEU A 76 -29.76 -12.43 -5.86
C LEU A 76 -28.41 -12.78 -5.24
N SER A 77 -28.05 -14.07 -5.23
CA SER A 77 -26.73 -14.52 -4.73
C SER A 77 -25.57 -13.99 -5.58
N ILE A 78 -25.71 -13.99 -6.90
CA ILE A 78 -24.67 -13.50 -7.83
C ILE A 78 -24.50 -11.99 -7.72
N VAL A 79 -25.61 -11.23 -7.63
CA VAL A 79 -25.56 -9.78 -7.42
C VAL A 79 -24.95 -9.45 -6.06
N ALA A 80 -25.28 -10.19 -5.00
CA ALA A 80 -24.68 -9.98 -3.69
C ALA A 80 -23.15 -10.14 -3.71
N LYS A 81 -22.64 -11.20 -4.37
CA LYS A 81 -21.19 -11.41 -4.55
C LYS A 81 -20.54 -10.32 -5.40
N ALA A 82 -21.22 -9.85 -6.46
CA ALA A 82 -20.71 -8.76 -7.28
C ALA A 82 -20.63 -7.45 -6.48
N LEU A 83 -21.64 -7.15 -5.67
CA LEU A 83 -21.64 -5.99 -4.78
C LEU A 83 -20.56 -6.09 -3.70
N GLU A 84 -20.33 -7.28 -3.13
CA GLU A 84 -19.25 -7.53 -2.18
C GLU A 84 -17.88 -7.25 -2.80
N SER A 85 -17.65 -7.71 -4.04
CA SER A 85 -16.42 -7.41 -4.78
C SER A 85 -16.24 -5.91 -5.03
N VAL A 86 -17.28 -5.21 -5.47
CA VAL A 86 -17.24 -3.74 -5.67
C VAL A 86 -16.96 -3.02 -4.35
N ASN A 87 -17.58 -3.44 -3.26
CA ASN A 87 -17.36 -2.86 -1.93
C ASN A 87 -15.94 -3.11 -1.44
N SER A 88 -15.36 -4.29 -1.70
CA SER A 88 -13.95 -4.58 -1.39
C SER A 88 -13.02 -3.60 -2.10
N VAL A 89 -13.21 -3.41 -3.41
CA VAL A 89 -12.40 -2.45 -4.19
C VAL A 89 -12.58 -1.03 -3.65
N ARG A 90 -13.81 -0.63 -3.30
CA ARG A 90 -14.07 0.69 -2.70
C ARG A 90 -13.38 0.86 -1.35
N ALA A 91 -13.36 -0.18 -0.52
CA ALA A 91 -12.66 -0.18 0.76
C ALA A 91 -11.15 -0.01 0.57
N ASP A 92 -10.56 -0.74 -0.38
CA ASP A 92 -9.15 -0.61 -0.72
C ASP A 92 -8.80 0.80 -1.22
N LEU A 93 -9.64 1.38 -2.08
CA LEU A 93 -9.48 2.77 -2.52
C LEU A 93 -9.57 3.76 -1.35
N GLY A 94 -10.49 3.54 -0.40
CA GLY A 94 -10.59 4.35 0.82
C GLY A 94 -9.34 4.23 1.71
N ALA A 95 -8.80 3.02 1.86
CA ALA A 95 -7.55 2.80 2.59
C ALA A 95 -6.36 3.52 1.92
N ILE A 96 -6.29 3.48 0.59
CA ILE A 96 -5.28 4.21 -0.19
C ILE A 96 -5.43 5.72 -0.01
N GLN A 97 -6.65 6.26 0.00
CA GLN A 97 -6.90 7.69 0.26
C GLN A 97 -6.41 8.11 1.65
N ASN A 98 -6.74 7.34 2.70
CA ASN A 98 -6.23 7.59 4.06
C ASN A 98 -4.69 7.59 4.11
N ARG A 99 -4.06 6.65 3.40
CA ARG A 99 -2.60 6.58 3.32
C ARG A 99 -2.01 7.78 2.57
N PHE A 100 -2.65 8.24 1.49
CA PHE A 100 -2.22 9.45 0.80
C PHE A 100 -2.33 10.68 1.69
N GLU A 101 -3.45 10.85 2.39
CA GLU A 101 -3.66 11.98 3.30
C GLU A 101 -2.62 12.01 4.43
N SER A 102 -2.36 10.87 5.06
CA SER A 102 -1.30 10.74 6.09
C SER A 102 0.09 11.02 5.54
N THR A 103 0.40 10.53 4.33
CA THR A 103 1.69 10.76 3.68
C THR A 103 1.86 12.25 3.34
N VAL A 104 0.82 12.90 2.81
CA VAL A 104 0.84 14.33 2.49
C VAL A 104 1.02 15.17 3.75
N ALA A 105 0.30 14.85 4.84
CA ALA A 105 0.46 15.55 6.11
C ALA A 105 1.89 15.43 6.67
N ASN A 106 2.49 14.23 6.59
CA ASN A 106 3.87 14.00 7.02
C ASN A 106 4.88 14.75 6.13
N LEU A 107 4.69 14.75 4.81
CA LEU A 107 5.54 15.47 3.86
C LEU A 107 5.46 16.99 4.10
N ASN A 108 4.27 17.55 4.32
CA ASN A 108 4.11 18.96 4.63
C ASN A 108 4.83 19.35 5.92
N ASN A 109 4.76 18.53 6.97
CA ASN A 109 5.52 18.76 8.20
C ASN A 109 7.03 18.72 7.93
N THR A 110 7.49 17.76 7.12
CA THR A 110 8.90 17.64 6.72
C THR A 110 9.36 18.87 5.92
N ILE A 111 8.55 19.35 4.98
CA ILE A 111 8.83 20.55 4.18
C ILE A 111 8.93 21.78 5.08
N ASN A 112 7.99 21.97 6.02
CA ASN A 112 8.03 23.09 6.95
C ASN A 112 9.29 23.05 7.84
N ASN A 113 9.64 21.87 8.37
CA ASN A 113 10.85 21.70 9.18
C ASN A 113 12.12 21.95 8.36
N LEU A 114 12.19 21.44 7.13
CA LEU A 114 13.34 21.62 6.25
C LEU A 114 13.49 23.08 5.81
N SER A 115 12.38 23.74 5.47
CA SER A 115 12.37 25.17 5.13
C SER A 115 12.83 26.02 6.30
N ALA A 116 12.35 25.75 7.52
CA ALA A 116 12.79 26.45 8.72
C ALA A 116 14.26 26.18 9.05
N ALA A 117 14.74 24.95 8.90
CA ALA A 117 16.15 24.61 9.08
C ALA A 117 17.04 25.31 8.05
N ARG A 118 16.61 25.35 6.78
CA ARG A 118 17.33 26.05 5.71
C ARG A 118 17.39 27.56 5.93
N SER A 119 16.27 28.20 6.29
CA SER A 119 16.25 29.63 6.64
C SER A 119 17.17 29.93 7.82
N ARG A 120 17.20 29.08 8.87
CA ARG A 120 18.15 29.26 9.97
C ARG A 120 19.62 29.19 9.56
N ILE A 121 19.95 28.37 8.56
CA ILE A 121 21.33 28.27 8.04
C ILE A 121 21.62 29.47 7.13
N GLU A 122 20.80 29.67 6.09
CA GLU A 122 21.02 30.73 5.09
C GLU A 122 20.93 32.14 5.70
N ASP A 123 19.94 32.41 6.56
CA ASP A 123 19.77 33.74 7.16
C ASP A 123 20.83 34.02 8.24
N ALA A 124 21.30 33.01 8.98
CA ALA A 124 22.39 33.19 9.95
C ALA A 124 23.72 33.43 9.23
N ASP A 125 24.02 32.65 8.19
CA ASP A 125 25.22 32.83 7.38
C ASP A 125 25.18 34.20 6.67
N TYR A 126 24.02 34.58 6.12
CA TYR A 126 23.83 35.90 5.51
C TYR A 126 24.03 37.04 6.50
N ALA A 127 23.47 36.94 7.72
CA ALA A 127 23.67 37.95 8.75
C ALA A 127 25.15 38.12 9.13
N THR A 128 25.91 37.02 9.23
CA THR A 128 27.35 37.08 9.52
C THR A 128 28.17 37.64 8.36
N GLU A 129 27.89 37.24 7.12
CA GLU A 129 28.59 37.73 5.93
C GLU A 129 28.32 39.21 5.69
N VAL A 130 27.07 39.66 5.81
CA VAL A 130 26.71 41.08 5.70
C VAL A 130 27.39 41.89 6.81
N SER A 131 27.44 41.39 8.04
CA SER A 131 28.16 42.05 9.13
C SER A 131 29.66 42.19 8.84
N ASN A 132 30.29 41.15 8.28
CA ASN A 132 31.68 41.17 7.88
C ASN A 132 31.93 42.13 6.70
N MET A 133 31.07 42.11 5.70
CA MET A 133 31.10 43.02 4.55
C MET A 133 30.96 44.48 5.01
N THR A 134 29.97 44.78 5.85
CA THR A 134 29.76 46.13 6.40
C THR A 134 30.93 46.56 7.26
N LYS A 135 31.48 45.67 8.10
CA LYS A 135 32.69 45.95 8.89
C LYS A 135 33.89 46.25 7.99
N ALA A 136 34.08 45.50 6.91
CA ALA A 136 35.14 45.72 5.94
C ALA A 136 34.97 47.07 5.22
N GLN A 137 33.75 47.42 4.81
CA GLN A 137 33.44 48.72 4.19
C GLN A 137 33.71 49.89 5.16
N ILE A 138 33.27 49.78 6.41
CA ILE A 138 33.55 50.80 7.44
C ILE A 138 35.05 50.92 7.68
N LEU A 139 35.80 49.82 7.75
CA LEU A 139 37.25 49.86 7.93
C LEU A 139 37.96 50.49 6.72
N GLN A 140 37.49 50.27 5.50
CA GLN A 140 38.04 50.92 4.30
C GLN A 140 37.75 52.43 4.32
N GLN A 141 36.54 52.84 4.68
CA GLN A 141 36.17 54.25 4.79
C GLN A 141 36.90 54.94 5.96
N ALA A 142 37.01 54.29 7.11
CA ALA A 142 37.76 54.78 8.26
C ALA A 142 39.26 54.82 7.95
N GLY A 143 39.81 53.80 7.29
CA GLY A 143 41.22 53.76 6.90
C GLY A 143 41.61 54.92 5.99
N THR A 144 40.78 55.24 5.00
CA THR A 144 40.99 56.42 4.14
C THR A 144 40.85 57.74 4.89
N SER A 145 39.87 57.89 5.77
CA SER A 145 39.70 59.10 6.61
C SER A 145 40.84 59.28 7.62
N VAL A 146 41.29 58.19 8.25
CA VAL A 146 42.39 58.20 9.23
C VAL A 146 43.72 58.49 8.52
N LEU A 147 43.94 57.93 7.34
CA LEU A 147 45.10 58.28 6.50
C LEU A 147 45.07 59.75 6.08
N ALA A 148 43.90 60.27 5.68
CA ALA A 148 43.75 61.68 5.33
C ALA A 148 44.07 62.59 6.52
N GLN A 149 43.59 62.24 7.72
CA GLN A 149 43.84 63.01 8.94
C GLN A 149 45.29 62.87 9.43
N ALA A 150 45.87 61.67 9.36
CA ALA A 150 47.27 61.41 9.68
C ALA A 150 48.24 62.13 8.72
N ASN A 151 47.85 62.38 7.47
CA ASN A 151 48.64 63.17 6.52
C ASN A 151 48.56 64.69 6.78
N GLN A 152 47.54 65.18 7.46
CA GLN A 152 47.40 66.60 7.82
C GLN A 152 48.19 66.97 9.08
N VAL A 153 48.36 66.05 10.02
CA VAL A 153 49.09 66.30 11.29
C VAL A 153 50.57 66.67 11.09
N PRO A 154 51.36 66.03 10.21
CA PRO A 154 52.74 66.44 9.95
C PRO A 154 52.85 67.83 9.33
N GLN A 155 51.87 68.22 8.50
CA GLN A 155 51.89 69.52 7.83
C GLN A 155 51.63 70.68 8.80
N THR A 156 50.79 70.47 9.81
CA THR A 156 50.59 71.46 10.88
C THR A 156 51.81 71.56 11.80
N VAL A 157 52.51 70.45 12.06
CA VAL A 157 53.77 70.47 12.82
C VAL A 157 54.89 71.20 12.08
N LEU A 158 55.00 71.03 10.76
CA LEU A 158 55.96 71.79 9.95
C LEU A 158 55.64 73.29 9.90
N SER A 159 54.37 73.68 10.04
CA SER A 159 53.96 75.08 10.19
C SER A 159 54.37 75.69 11.54
N LEU A 160 54.64 74.88 12.56
CA LEU A 160 55.12 75.32 13.88
C LEU A 160 56.65 75.41 13.97
N LEU A 161 57.38 74.93 12.95
CA LEU A 161 58.83 74.98 12.85
C LEU A 161 59.35 76.06 11.89
N ARG A 162 58.47 76.98 11.46
CA ARG A 162 58.78 78.14 10.64
C ARG A 162 58.45 79.42 11.39
#